data_AF-G7ZHK5-F1
#
_entry.id   AF-G7ZHK5-F1
#
_cell.length_a   1.000
_cell.length_b   1.000
_cell.length_c   1.000
_cell.angle_alpha   90.00
_cell.angle_beta   90.00
_cell.angle_gamma   90.00
#
_symmetry.space_group_name_H-M   'P 1'
#
loop_
_entity.id
_entity.type
_entity.pdbx_description
1 polymer ?
#
loop_
_entity_poly.entity_id
_entity_poly.type
_entity_poly.pdbx_seq_one_letter_code
_entity_poly.pdbx_strand_id
1 'polypeptide(L)'
;MTLPTLGLVGLGKIARDQHIPAIAATGLFQLAAVVSPDGASTDGVPTFRSQAEMLAALPGLDAVALCTPPAVRHGLTVEALRAGKHVLIEKPPAATLSELHDLVAEAETARRTLFTAWHSQFNPAVEETKRRLAEADIRSVAITWKEDVRRWHPGQDWIFAAGGFGVFDPGINALSILTDILPAPVFVRAAELHAPANRDTPIAATLEMSAAPGSRIGRVTADFDFLQQGEQTWSIVIETEDGRLDLTHGGTRLTVDGVPVLAEPDTEYQRIYRHFHRLIGDGASDVDARPLSLVADACMVGRWHRTDAFDW
;
A
#
# COMPACT_ATOMS: atom_id res chain seq x y z
N MET A 1 21.04 8.25 -23.22
CA MET A 1 20.90 6.86 -22.73
C MET A 1 19.48 6.43 -23.05
N THR A 2 19.26 5.18 -23.47
CA THR A 2 17.92 4.64 -23.72
C THR A 2 17.18 4.47 -22.40
N LEU A 3 15.89 4.81 -22.35
CA LEU A 3 15.07 4.62 -21.15
C LEU A 3 14.90 3.12 -20.87
N PRO A 4 14.91 2.68 -19.59
CA PRO A 4 14.55 1.32 -19.24
C PRO A 4 13.10 1.02 -19.65
N THR A 5 12.88 -0.18 -20.17
CA THR A 5 11.59 -0.67 -20.64
C THR A 5 10.81 -1.35 -19.50
N LEU A 6 9.52 -1.04 -19.42
CA LEU A 6 8.63 -1.51 -18.35
C LEU A 6 7.42 -2.24 -18.95
N GLY A 7 7.12 -3.42 -18.41
CA GLY A 7 5.86 -4.12 -18.64
C GLY A 7 4.90 -3.86 -17.47
N LEU A 8 3.62 -3.59 -17.75
CA LEU A 8 2.60 -3.42 -16.71
C LEU A 8 1.63 -4.60 -16.71
N VAL A 9 1.47 -5.26 -15.57
CA VAL A 9 0.63 -6.46 -15.45
C VAL A 9 -0.61 -6.17 -14.63
N GLY A 10 -1.78 -6.32 -15.25
CA GLY A 10 -3.08 -5.99 -14.67
C GLY A 10 -3.55 -4.59 -15.09
N LEU A 11 -4.44 -4.52 -16.09
CA LEU A 11 -4.94 -3.25 -16.65
C LEU A 11 -6.28 -2.80 -16.04
N GLY A 12 -6.34 -2.82 -14.70
CA GLY A 12 -7.49 -2.37 -13.91
C GLY A 12 -7.57 -0.85 -13.75
N LYS A 13 -8.50 -0.40 -12.89
CA LYS A 13 -8.73 1.02 -12.59
C LYS A 13 -7.46 1.74 -12.13
N ILE A 14 -6.73 1.16 -11.16
CA ILE A 14 -5.51 1.80 -10.63
C ILE A 14 -4.41 1.94 -11.68
N ALA A 15 -4.24 0.93 -12.55
CA ALA A 15 -3.27 0.99 -13.64
C ALA A 15 -3.56 2.15 -14.60
N ARG A 16 -4.84 2.34 -14.95
CA ARG A 16 -5.30 3.38 -15.89
C ARG A 16 -5.29 4.78 -15.26
N ASP A 17 -5.76 4.89 -14.03
CA ASP A 17 -5.96 6.18 -13.38
C ASP A 17 -4.64 6.71 -12.78
N GLN A 18 -3.70 5.84 -12.40
CA GLN A 18 -2.49 6.22 -11.66
C GLN A 18 -1.18 5.79 -12.33
N HIS A 19 -0.98 4.48 -12.59
CA HIS A 19 0.33 3.99 -13.07
C HIS A 19 0.69 4.52 -14.46
N ILE A 20 -0.18 4.36 -15.46
CA ILE A 20 0.09 4.78 -16.84
C ILE A 20 0.35 6.30 -16.92
N PRO A 21 -0.50 7.17 -16.34
CA PRO A 21 -0.22 8.60 -16.29
C PRO A 21 1.10 8.94 -15.59
N ALA A 22 1.44 8.26 -14.48
CA ALA A 22 2.68 8.51 -13.75
C ALA A 22 3.93 8.08 -14.54
N ILE A 23 3.88 6.94 -15.25
CA ILE A 23 4.96 6.50 -16.14
C ILE A 23 5.19 7.57 -17.23
N ALA A 24 4.11 8.01 -17.89
CA ALA A 24 4.19 9.02 -18.94
C ALA A 24 4.71 10.38 -18.43
N ALA A 25 4.21 10.84 -17.28
CA ALA A 25 4.57 12.13 -16.70
C ALA A 25 6.01 12.19 -16.18
N THR A 26 6.56 11.07 -15.69
CA THR A 26 7.95 11.03 -15.19
C THR A 26 8.97 10.89 -16.31
N GLY A 27 8.62 10.23 -17.42
CA GLY A 27 9.54 10.00 -18.54
C GLY A 27 10.77 9.14 -18.17
N LEU A 28 10.69 8.39 -17.07
CA LEU A 28 11.80 7.56 -16.56
C LEU A 28 11.77 6.13 -17.09
N PHE A 29 10.63 5.67 -17.58
CA PHE A 29 10.46 4.35 -18.18
C PHE A 29 9.73 4.46 -19.52
N GLN A 30 10.08 3.58 -20.45
CA GLN A 30 9.26 3.34 -21.63
C GLN A 30 8.26 2.21 -21.31
N LEU A 31 6.96 2.52 -21.31
CA LEU A 31 5.93 1.48 -21.21
C LEU A 31 5.92 0.65 -22.51
N ALA A 32 6.50 -0.55 -22.44
CA ALA A 32 6.76 -1.39 -23.61
C ALA A 32 5.65 -2.43 -23.85
N ALA A 33 4.90 -2.80 -22.82
CA ALA A 33 3.83 -3.78 -22.90
C ALA A 33 2.85 -3.64 -21.73
N VAL A 34 1.63 -4.11 -21.95
CA VAL A 34 0.64 -4.35 -20.89
C VAL A 34 0.13 -5.79 -20.94
N VAL A 35 -0.26 -6.33 -19.79
CA VAL A 35 -0.91 -7.65 -19.67
C VAL A 35 -2.33 -7.45 -19.15
N SER A 36 -3.31 -7.93 -19.91
CA SER A 36 -4.73 -7.96 -19.51
C SER A 36 -5.37 -9.27 -19.97
N PRO A 37 -5.77 -10.18 -19.04
CA PRO A 37 -6.34 -11.47 -19.41
C PRO A 37 -7.63 -11.37 -20.27
N ASP A 38 -8.45 -10.36 -20.00
CA ASP A 38 -9.68 -10.05 -20.74
C ASP A 38 -9.41 -9.42 -22.13
N GLY A 39 -8.16 -9.06 -22.43
CA GLY A 39 -7.76 -8.41 -23.67
C GLY A 39 -7.97 -6.90 -23.68
N ALA A 40 -8.24 -6.28 -22.54
CA ALA A 40 -8.29 -4.83 -22.44
C ALA A 40 -6.93 -4.22 -22.82
N SER A 41 -6.94 -3.14 -23.60
CA SER A 41 -5.74 -2.53 -24.16
C SER A 41 -5.55 -1.07 -23.73
N THR A 42 -4.38 -0.53 -24.07
CA THR A 42 -4.05 0.89 -23.99
C THR A 42 -3.40 1.33 -25.30
N ASP A 43 -3.69 2.54 -25.76
CA ASP A 43 -3.31 2.99 -27.10
C ASP A 43 -1.80 3.01 -27.30
N GLY A 44 -1.34 2.43 -28.42
CA GLY A 44 0.07 2.44 -28.81
C GLY A 44 0.97 1.49 -28.01
N VAL A 45 0.43 0.66 -27.11
CA VAL A 45 1.21 -0.31 -26.32
C VAL A 45 0.77 -1.74 -26.62
N PRO A 46 1.69 -2.65 -26.99
CA PRO A 46 1.39 -4.07 -27.15
C PRO A 46 0.70 -4.68 -25.93
N THR A 47 -0.36 -5.45 -26.17
CA THR A 47 -1.15 -6.10 -25.11
C THR A 47 -1.00 -7.61 -25.20
N PHE A 48 -0.70 -8.26 -24.08
CA PHE A 48 -0.56 -9.71 -23.94
C PHE A 48 -1.63 -10.28 -22.99
N ARG A 49 -1.95 -11.57 -23.12
CA ARG A 49 -2.95 -12.23 -22.26
C ARG A 49 -2.35 -12.71 -20.95
N SER A 50 -1.05 -12.98 -20.92
CA SER A 50 -0.32 -13.42 -19.74
C SER A 50 1.06 -12.77 -19.64
N GLN A 51 1.61 -12.75 -18.42
CA GLN A 51 2.99 -12.28 -18.19
C GLN A 51 4.01 -13.18 -18.88
N ALA A 52 3.80 -14.50 -18.87
CA ALA A 52 4.62 -15.47 -19.60
C ALA A 52 4.76 -15.10 -21.09
N GLU A 53 3.64 -14.82 -21.77
CA GLU A 53 3.64 -14.39 -23.18
C GLU A 53 4.43 -13.10 -23.39
N MET A 54 4.22 -12.10 -22.52
CA MET A 54 4.94 -10.82 -22.58
C MET A 54 6.45 -11.02 -22.41
N LEU A 55 6.87 -11.81 -21.42
CA LEU A 55 8.29 -12.06 -21.14
C LEU A 55 8.96 -12.88 -22.26
N ALA A 56 8.23 -13.81 -22.88
CA ALA A 56 8.72 -14.57 -24.03
C ALA A 56 8.88 -13.69 -25.29
N ALA A 57 7.94 -12.77 -25.53
CA ALA A 57 8.00 -11.85 -26.66
C ALA A 57 9.01 -10.72 -26.48
N LEU A 58 9.26 -10.30 -25.24
CA LEU A 58 10.15 -9.18 -24.87
C LEU A 58 11.25 -9.64 -23.90
N PRO A 59 12.18 -10.52 -24.32
CA PRO A 59 13.24 -11.01 -23.43
C PRO A 59 14.15 -9.90 -22.91
N GLY A 60 14.27 -8.79 -23.64
CA GLY A 60 15.03 -7.60 -23.26
C GLY A 60 14.31 -6.61 -22.34
N LEU A 61 13.10 -6.92 -21.86
CA LEU A 61 12.38 -6.06 -20.91
C LEU A 61 13.22 -5.84 -19.64
N ASP A 62 13.26 -4.63 -19.09
CA ASP A 62 14.08 -4.32 -17.91
C ASP A 62 13.31 -4.55 -16.60
N ALA A 63 12.06 -4.10 -16.55
CA ALA A 63 11.26 -4.12 -15.32
C ALA A 63 9.79 -4.51 -15.56
N VAL A 64 9.11 -4.89 -14.49
CA VAL A 64 7.67 -5.19 -14.45
C VAL A 64 7.01 -4.46 -13.27
N ALA A 65 5.84 -3.85 -13.51
CA ALA A 65 4.96 -3.32 -12.46
C ALA A 65 3.70 -4.20 -12.33
N LEU A 66 3.47 -4.78 -11.16
CA LEU A 66 2.36 -5.68 -10.88
C LEU A 66 1.20 -4.95 -10.19
N CYS A 67 0.13 -4.72 -10.96
CA CYS A 67 -1.10 -4.03 -10.54
C CYS A 67 -2.29 -5.01 -10.40
N THR A 68 -2.02 -6.31 -10.26
CA THR A 68 -3.03 -7.36 -10.09
C THR A 68 -3.51 -7.44 -8.64
N PRO A 69 -4.64 -8.11 -8.35
CA PRO A 69 -5.02 -8.46 -6.97
C PRO A 69 -3.93 -9.28 -6.25
N PRO A 70 -3.90 -9.26 -4.89
CA PRO A 70 -2.82 -9.89 -4.12
C PRO A 70 -2.65 -11.40 -4.34
N ALA A 71 -3.75 -12.14 -4.51
CA ALA A 71 -3.76 -13.60 -4.54
C ALA A 71 -2.87 -14.23 -5.64
N VAL A 72 -2.68 -13.54 -6.77
CA VAL A 72 -1.85 -14.04 -7.88
C VAL A 72 -0.45 -13.44 -7.91
N ARG A 73 -0.17 -12.47 -7.02
CA ARG A 73 0.98 -11.59 -7.15
C ARG A 73 2.30 -12.26 -6.79
N HIS A 74 2.28 -13.20 -5.84
CA HIS A 74 3.46 -13.99 -5.49
C HIS A 74 4.04 -14.71 -6.71
N GLY A 75 3.23 -15.55 -7.38
CA GLY A 75 3.68 -16.30 -8.55
C GLY A 75 4.15 -15.42 -9.71
N LEU A 76 3.43 -14.32 -9.99
CA LEU A 76 3.83 -13.35 -11.02
C LEU A 76 5.15 -12.65 -10.67
N THR A 77 5.38 -12.33 -9.40
CA THR A 77 6.65 -11.73 -8.96
C THR A 77 7.81 -12.69 -9.17
N VAL A 78 7.67 -13.94 -8.72
CA VAL A 78 8.70 -14.97 -8.88
C VAL A 78 9.01 -15.22 -10.36
N GLU A 79 8.00 -15.29 -11.22
CA GLU A 79 8.17 -15.43 -12.67
C GLU A 79 8.99 -14.25 -13.26
N ALA A 80 8.67 -13.01 -12.91
CA ALA A 80 9.38 -11.84 -13.39
C ALA A 80 10.83 -11.77 -12.88
N LEU A 81 11.05 -12.02 -11.59
CA LEU A 81 12.38 -12.04 -10.98
C LEU A 81 13.27 -13.11 -11.63
N ARG A 82 12.76 -14.33 -11.82
CA ARG A 82 13.48 -15.42 -12.47
C ARG A 82 13.74 -15.18 -13.95
N ALA A 83 12.92 -14.38 -14.63
CA ALA A 83 13.20 -13.85 -15.97
C ALA A 83 14.21 -12.68 -15.97
N GLY A 84 14.79 -12.35 -14.81
CA GLY A 84 15.81 -11.32 -14.65
C GLY A 84 15.25 -9.90 -14.73
N LYS A 85 14.00 -9.67 -14.32
CA LYS A 85 13.35 -8.34 -14.34
C LYS A 85 13.39 -7.70 -12.95
N HIS A 86 13.51 -6.38 -12.90
CA HIS A 86 13.21 -5.61 -11.70
C HIS A 86 11.69 -5.57 -11.49
N VAL A 87 11.20 -5.62 -10.25
CA VAL A 87 9.77 -5.74 -9.97
C VAL A 87 9.28 -4.66 -9.00
N LEU A 88 8.23 -3.95 -9.40
CA LEU A 88 7.41 -3.08 -8.56
C LEU A 88 6.08 -3.78 -8.27
N ILE A 89 5.67 -3.79 -7.00
CA ILE A 89 4.49 -4.53 -6.51
C ILE A 89 3.52 -3.57 -5.83
N GLU A 90 2.25 -3.60 -6.23
CA GLU A 90 1.17 -2.87 -5.55
C GLU A 90 0.85 -3.39 -4.14
N LYS A 91 0.26 -2.52 -3.32
CA LYS A 91 -0.19 -2.88 -1.96
C LYS A 91 -1.45 -3.76 -1.96
N PRO A 92 -1.71 -4.51 -0.88
CA PRO A 92 -0.72 -5.10 0.03
C PRO A 92 0.22 -6.01 -0.77
N PRO A 93 1.53 -6.06 -0.54
CA PRO A 93 2.48 -6.66 -1.50
C PRO A 93 2.30 -8.16 -1.74
N ALA A 94 1.82 -8.89 -0.73
CA ALA A 94 1.54 -10.33 -0.78
C ALA A 94 0.31 -10.67 0.08
N ALA A 95 -0.23 -11.87 -0.06
CA ALA A 95 -1.34 -12.32 0.79
C ALA A 95 -0.87 -12.72 2.20
N THR A 96 0.40 -13.12 2.35
CA THR A 96 1.00 -13.52 3.63
C THR A 96 2.40 -12.95 3.82
N LEU A 97 2.85 -12.85 5.08
CA LEU A 97 4.24 -12.47 5.39
C LEU A 97 5.25 -13.50 4.89
N SER A 98 4.90 -14.79 4.93
CA SER A 98 5.77 -15.86 4.43
C SER A 98 6.01 -15.74 2.92
N GLU A 99 4.97 -15.43 2.14
CA GLU A 99 5.12 -15.10 0.72
C GLU A 99 6.02 -13.88 0.54
N LEU A 100 5.83 -12.81 1.32
CA LEU A 100 6.66 -11.61 1.21
C LEU A 100 8.15 -11.91 1.47
N HIS A 101 8.46 -12.73 2.47
CA HIS A 101 9.84 -13.16 2.75
C HIS A 101 10.42 -14.00 1.61
N ASP A 102 9.64 -14.89 1.00
CA ASP A 102 10.05 -15.65 -0.16
C ASP A 102 10.36 -14.74 -1.36
N LEU A 103 9.55 -13.71 -1.60
CA LEU A 103 9.80 -12.73 -2.67
C LEU A 103 11.12 -11.97 -2.48
N VAL A 104 11.46 -11.62 -1.23
CA VAL A 104 12.76 -10.99 -0.91
C VAL A 104 13.90 -11.94 -1.27
N ALA A 105 13.82 -13.21 -0.88
CA ALA A 105 14.85 -14.21 -1.18
C ALA A 105 15.00 -14.47 -2.69
N GLU A 106 13.89 -14.50 -3.44
CA GLU A 106 13.89 -14.63 -4.90
C GLU A 106 14.54 -13.41 -5.57
N ALA A 107 14.30 -12.20 -5.06
CA ALA A 107 14.89 -10.97 -5.59
C ALA A 107 16.41 -10.91 -5.36
N GLU A 108 16.85 -11.31 -4.16
CA GLU A 108 18.28 -11.45 -3.83
C GLU A 108 18.96 -12.48 -4.74
N THR A 109 18.32 -13.64 -4.94
CA THR A 109 18.83 -14.71 -5.82
C THR A 109 18.94 -14.24 -7.27
N ALA A 110 17.93 -13.54 -7.77
CA ALA A 110 17.92 -12.96 -9.12
C ALA A 110 18.86 -11.76 -9.28
N ARG A 111 19.33 -11.16 -8.17
CA ARG A 111 20.05 -9.88 -8.13
C ARG A 111 19.27 -8.79 -8.86
N ARG A 112 17.99 -8.67 -8.50
CA ARG A 112 17.06 -7.69 -9.07
C ARG A 112 16.39 -6.90 -7.96
N THR A 113 16.06 -5.66 -8.30
CA THR A 113 15.29 -4.77 -7.43
C THR A 113 13.89 -5.32 -7.25
N LEU A 114 13.49 -5.41 -5.99
CA LEU A 114 12.11 -5.62 -5.58
C LEU A 114 11.65 -4.39 -4.82
N PHE A 115 10.54 -3.80 -5.22
CA PHE A 115 9.95 -2.64 -4.55
C PHE A 115 8.48 -2.89 -4.24
N THR A 116 8.11 -2.84 -2.96
CA THR A 116 6.71 -2.87 -2.51
C THR A 116 6.17 -1.47 -2.33
N ALA A 117 5.27 -1.03 -3.23
CA ALA A 117 4.76 0.33 -3.24
C ALA A 117 3.64 0.51 -2.20
N TRP A 118 3.92 1.33 -1.19
CA TRP A 118 2.91 1.87 -0.27
C TRP A 118 2.57 3.29 -0.69
N HIS A 119 1.66 3.46 -1.66
CA HIS A 119 1.45 4.76 -2.31
C HIS A 119 1.23 5.93 -1.33
N SER A 120 0.45 5.70 -0.26
CA SER A 120 0.17 6.70 0.78
C SER A 120 1.41 7.21 1.54
N GLN A 121 2.53 6.48 1.55
CA GLN A 121 3.79 6.97 2.14
C GLN A 121 4.46 8.04 1.28
N PHE A 122 4.19 8.08 -0.03
CA PHE A 122 4.90 8.94 -0.97
C PHE A 122 4.32 10.36 -1.04
N ASN A 123 3.38 10.71 -0.17
CA ASN A 123 2.85 12.06 -0.11
C ASN A 123 3.82 13.03 0.59
N PRO A 124 4.03 14.26 0.08
CA PRO A 124 4.91 15.25 0.72
C PRO A 124 4.50 15.62 2.15
N ALA A 125 3.21 15.58 2.46
CA ALA A 125 2.72 15.86 3.81
C ALA A 125 3.10 14.74 4.79
N VAL A 126 3.24 13.49 4.32
CA VAL A 126 3.73 12.36 5.11
C VAL A 126 5.22 12.53 5.40
N GLU A 127 6.03 12.89 4.39
CA GLU A 127 7.47 13.15 4.58
C GLU A 127 7.72 14.33 5.55
N GLU A 128 6.97 15.43 5.41
CA GLU A 128 7.08 16.57 6.34
C GLU A 128 6.64 16.21 7.76
N THR A 129 5.62 15.35 7.90
CA THR A 129 5.20 14.82 9.21
C THR A 129 6.31 13.97 9.83
N LYS A 130 6.86 13.02 9.07
CA LYS A 130 8.00 12.18 9.50
C LYS A 130 9.17 13.02 9.98
N ARG A 131 9.55 14.05 9.22
CA ARG A 131 10.64 14.97 9.59
C ARG A 131 10.38 15.68 10.92
N ARG A 132 9.13 16.09 11.19
CA ARG A 132 8.74 16.74 12.46
C ARG A 132 8.73 15.77 13.63
N LEU A 133 8.37 14.51 13.39
CA LEU A 133 8.26 13.49 14.43
C LEU A 133 9.59 12.81 14.79
N ALA A 134 10.64 12.99 13.98
CA ALA A 134 11.93 12.31 14.14
C ALA A 134 12.50 12.37 15.57
N GLU A 135 12.41 13.53 16.21
CA GLU A 135 12.93 13.77 17.58
C GLU A 135 11.83 14.21 18.56
N ALA A 136 10.56 14.11 18.18
CA ALA A 136 9.45 14.61 18.98
C ALA A 136 9.09 13.64 20.13
N ASP A 137 8.69 14.19 21.26
CA ASP A 137 8.00 13.45 22.31
C ASP A 137 6.51 13.33 21.94
N ILE A 138 6.11 12.14 21.47
CA ILE A 138 4.76 11.86 20.97
C ILE A 138 3.88 11.34 22.11
N ARG A 139 2.86 12.10 22.51
CA ARG A 139 1.91 11.74 23.57
C ARG A 139 0.89 10.71 23.10
N SER A 140 0.34 10.91 21.90
CA SER A 140 -0.59 9.94 21.31
C SER A 140 -0.71 10.07 19.80
N VAL A 141 -1.08 8.95 19.16
CA VAL A 141 -1.45 8.86 17.75
C VAL A 141 -2.82 8.20 17.65
N ALA A 142 -3.74 8.81 16.93
CA ALA A 142 -5.08 8.28 16.67
C ALA A 142 -5.37 8.27 15.17
N ILE A 143 -5.57 7.07 14.62
CA ILE A 143 -5.99 6.86 13.24
C ILE A 143 -7.51 6.69 13.21
N THR A 144 -8.18 7.45 12.34
CA THR A 144 -9.58 7.27 11.99
C THR A 144 -9.68 7.09 10.49
N TRP A 145 -10.08 5.91 10.04
CA TRP A 145 -10.12 5.55 8.63
C TRP A 145 -11.46 4.88 8.31
N LYS A 146 -12.44 5.70 7.95
CA LYS A 146 -13.84 5.33 7.88
C LYS A 146 -14.43 5.77 6.55
N GLU A 147 -14.93 4.80 5.79
CA GLU A 147 -15.51 5.03 4.47
C GLU A 147 -16.69 4.08 4.21
N ASP A 148 -17.52 4.38 3.21
CA ASP A 148 -18.57 3.47 2.74
C ASP A 148 -18.02 2.58 1.63
N VAL A 149 -17.91 1.28 1.91
CA VAL A 149 -17.44 0.28 0.94
C VAL A 149 -18.29 0.26 -0.34
N ARG A 150 -19.58 0.60 -0.27
CA ARG A 150 -20.47 0.67 -1.45
C ARG A 150 -20.10 1.82 -2.39
N ARG A 151 -19.53 2.89 -1.84
CA ARG A 151 -19.09 4.06 -2.59
C ARG A 151 -17.70 3.86 -3.19
N TRP A 152 -16.77 3.32 -2.42
CA TRP A 152 -15.35 3.28 -2.79
C TRP A 152 -14.91 1.95 -3.43
N HIS A 153 -15.58 0.86 -3.10
CA HIS A 153 -15.26 -0.48 -3.58
C HIS A 153 -16.49 -1.22 -4.15
N PRO A 154 -17.33 -0.58 -5.01
CA PRO A 154 -18.60 -1.16 -5.44
C PRO A 154 -18.42 -2.53 -6.11
N GLY A 155 -19.06 -3.57 -5.55
CA GLY A 155 -19.08 -4.92 -6.12
C GLY A 155 -17.76 -5.69 -6.01
N GLN A 156 -16.80 -5.22 -5.22
CA GLN A 156 -15.51 -5.90 -5.04
C GLN A 156 -15.59 -7.02 -3.99
N ASP A 157 -16.32 -8.10 -4.30
CA ASP A 157 -16.55 -9.22 -3.38
C ASP A 157 -15.26 -9.89 -2.86
N TRP A 158 -14.17 -9.81 -3.62
CA TRP A 158 -12.88 -10.41 -3.24
C TRP A 158 -12.34 -9.84 -1.91
N ILE A 159 -12.66 -8.60 -1.56
CA ILE A 159 -12.24 -7.95 -0.30
C ILE A 159 -12.79 -8.71 0.91
N PHE A 160 -13.97 -9.32 0.75
CA PHE A 160 -14.68 -10.04 1.79
C PHE A 160 -14.36 -11.53 1.89
N ALA A 161 -13.60 -12.08 0.94
CA ALA A 161 -13.16 -13.47 0.95
C ALA A 161 -11.91 -13.64 1.83
N ALA A 162 -11.64 -14.86 2.29
CA ALA A 162 -10.42 -15.17 3.05
C ALA A 162 -9.16 -14.72 2.29
N GLY A 163 -8.30 -13.93 2.94
CA GLY A 163 -7.12 -13.29 2.31
C GLY A 163 -7.42 -11.99 1.56
N GLY A 164 -8.67 -11.52 1.57
CA GLY A 164 -9.13 -10.27 0.94
C GLY A 164 -8.96 -9.00 1.79
N PHE A 165 -8.43 -9.12 3.00
CA PHE A 165 -8.14 -8.03 3.95
C PHE A 165 -9.36 -7.30 4.55
N GLY A 166 -10.53 -7.30 3.92
CA GLY A 166 -11.69 -6.59 4.47
C GLY A 166 -11.38 -5.11 4.64
N VAL A 167 -11.78 -4.55 5.78
CA VAL A 167 -11.50 -3.15 6.16
C VAL A 167 -10.00 -2.82 6.22
N PHE A 168 -9.13 -3.84 6.28
CA PHE A 168 -7.68 -3.62 6.20
C PHE A 168 -7.17 -3.35 4.78
N ASP A 169 -7.95 -3.54 3.71
CA ASP A 169 -7.51 -3.11 2.37
C ASP A 169 -7.27 -1.59 2.28
N PRO A 170 -8.20 -0.71 2.71
CA PRO A 170 -7.88 0.71 2.90
C PRO A 170 -7.12 0.96 4.21
N GLY A 171 -7.39 0.20 5.28
CA GLY A 171 -6.77 0.43 6.59
C GLY A 171 -5.25 0.28 6.59
N ILE A 172 -4.70 -0.62 5.76
CA ILE A 172 -3.25 -0.81 5.64
C ILE A 172 -2.54 0.42 5.04
N ASN A 173 -3.26 1.29 4.31
CA ASN A 173 -2.71 2.57 3.85
C ASN A 173 -2.44 3.51 5.04
N ALA A 174 -3.33 3.52 6.04
CA ALA A 174 -3.11 4.29 7.27
C ALA A 174 -1.94 3.71 8.08
N LEU A 175 -1.86 2.37 8.15
CA LEU A 175 -0.77 1.67 8.84
C LEU A 175 0.58 1.85 8.13
N SER A 176 0.58 2.00 6.79
CA SER A 176 1.80 2.30 6.04
C SER A 176 2.30 3.72 6.32
N ILE A 177 1.41 4.71 6.41
CA ILE A 177 1.79 6.05 6.89
C ILE A 177 2.33 5.97 8.33
N LEU A 178 1.60 5.32 9.24
CA LEU A 178 1.99 5.20 10.66
C LEU A 178 3.41 4.66 10.82
N THR A 179 3.72 3.57 10.13
CA THR A 179 5.03 2.90 10.22
C THR A 179 6.15 3.67 9.53
N ASP A 180 5.82 4.60 8.62
CA ASP A 180 6.79 5.49 7.99
C ASP A 180 7.09 6.74 8.83
N ILE A 181 6.07 7.34 9.45
CA ILE A 181 6.22 8.61 10.19
C ILE A 181 6.75 8.44 11.62
N LEU A 182 6.56 7.29 12.25
CA LEU A 182 6.98 7.07 13.63
C LEU A 182 8.47 6.71 13.74
N PRO A 183 9.22 7.32 14.70
CA PRO A 183 10.66 7.09 14.84
C PRO A 183 11.01 5.73 15.49
N ALA A 184 10.02 4.97 15.95
CA ALA A 184 10.20 3.66 16.57
C ALA A 184 9.08 2.69 16.16
N PRO A 185 9.35 1.36 16.15
CA PRO A 185 8.34 0.37 15.79
C PRO A 185 7.22 0.32 16.82
N VAL A 186 6.02 0.01 16.32
CA VAL A 186 4.80 -0.23 17.11
C VAL A 186 4.33 -1.66 16.94
N PHE A 187 3.59 -2.16 17.93
CA PHE A 187 3.12 -3.54 18.01
C PHE A 187 1.66 -3.54 18.43
N VAL A 188 0.83 -4.38 17.79
CA VAL A 188 -0.58 -4.56 18.17
C VAL A 188 -0.64 -5.27 19.52
N ARG A 189 -1.41 -4.71 20.47
CA ARG A 189 -1.63 -5.27 21.81
C ARG A 189 -3.02 -5.83 21.99
N ALA A 190 -3.99 -5.19 21.39
CA ALA A 190 -5.37 -5.65 21.35
C ALA A 190 -5.99 -5.23 20.01
N ALA A 191 -6.92 -6.05 19.54
CA ALA A 191 -7.76 -5.71 18.41
C ALA A 191 -9.17 -6.24 18.63
N GLU A 192 -10.17 -5.47 18.21
CA GLU A 192 -11.56 -5.93 18.10
C GLU A 192 -11.92 -5.94 16.61
N LEU A 193 -12.27 -7.10 16.08
CA LEU A 193 -12.50 -7.35 14.66
C LEU A 193 -13.96 -7.76 14.44
N HIS A 194 -14.68 -6.99 13.64
CA HIS A 194 -16.10 -7.21 13.38
C HIS A 194 -16.30 -7.77 11.99
N ALA A 195 -16.68 -9.04 11.88
CA ALA A 195 -16.87 -9.73 10.61
C ALA A 195 -18.35 -10.06 10.37
N PRO A 196 -18.92 -9.68 9.22
CA PRO A 196 -20.28 -10.09 8.85
C PRO A 196 -20.47 -11.61 8.89
N ALA A 197 -21.66 -12.06 9.24
CA ALA A 197 -21.97 -13.49 9.36
C ALA A 197 -21.76 -14.29 8.06
N ASN A 198 -21.89 -13.64 6.89
CA ASN A 198 -21.76 -14.24 5.57
C ASN A 198 -20.40 -13.97 4.89
N ARG A 199 -19.43 -13.34 5.57
CA ARG A 199 -18.11 -12.94 5.03
C ARG A 199 -16.95 -13.47 5.88
N ASP A 200 -15.76 -13.50 5.30
CA ASP A 200 -14.55 -14.07 5.93
C ASP A 200 -13.61 -13.02 6.53
N THR A 201 -13.72 -11.75 6.11
CA THR A 201 -12.86 -10.65 6.57
C THR A 201 -13.65 -9.60 7.35
N PRO A 202 -12.99 -8.82 8.22
CA PRO A 202 -13.67 -7.82 9.03
C PRO A 202 -14.18 -6.65 8.18
N ILE A 203 -15.37 -6.14 8.49
CA ILE A 203 -15.94 -4.90 7.95
C ILE A 203 -15.62 -3.69 8.82
N ALA A 204 -15.27 -3.90 10.09
CA ALA A 204 -14.76 -2.86 10.98
C ALA A 204 -13.71 -3.46 11.92
N ALA A 205 -12.76 -2.63 12.36
CA ALA A 205 -11.69 -3.05 13.25
C ALA A 205 -11.22 -1.88 14.12
N THR A 206 -10.93 -2.15 15.40
CA THR A 206 -10.20 -1.22 16.27
C THR A 206 -8.91 -1.86 16.75
N LEU A 207 -7.83 -1.09 16.80
CA LEU A 207 -6.51 -1.53 17.24
C LEU A 207 -6.00 -0.66 18.39
N GLU A 208 -5.44 -1.29 19.41
CA GLU A 208 -4.56 -0.66 20.38
C GLU A 208 -3.13 -1.15 20.19
N MET A 209 -2.20 -0.20 20.07
CA MET A 209 -0.80 -0.46 19.79
C MET A 209 0.10 0.19 20.84
N SER A 210 1.25 -0.43 21.08
CA SER A 210 2.32 0.14 21.90
C SER A 210 3.60 0.25 21.08
N ALA A 211 4.38 1.30 21.29
CA ALA A 211 5.72 1.40 20.74
C ALA A 211 6.75 0.56 21.53
N ALA A 212 7.95 0.43 20.98
CA ALA A 212 9.07 -0.23 21.65
C ALA A 212 9.37 0.39 23.03
N PRO A 213 9.75 -0.42 24.03
CA PRO A 213 10.15 0.09 25.35
C PRO A 213 11.24 1.16 25.24
N GLY A 214 11.10 2.25 25.98
CA GLY A 214 12.04 3.38 25.95
C GLY A 214 11.88 4.33 24.76
N SER A 215 10.93 4.06 23.86
CA SER A 215 10.55 5.05 22.83
C SER A 215 9.82 6.23 23.44
N ARG A 216 9.90 7.38 22.74
CA ARG A 216 9.20 8.62 23.06
C ARG A 216 7.79 8.65 22.47
N ILE A 217 7.10 7.51 22.50
CA ILE A 217 5.78 7.34 21.87
C ILE A 217 4.81 6.76 22.89
N GLY A 218 3.77 7.54 23.19
CA GLY A 218 2.69 7.16 24.08
C GLY A 218 1.64 6.28 23.39
N ARG A 219 0.35 6.61 23.59
CA ARG A 219 -0.77 5.76 23.14
C ARG A 219 -0.93 5.79 21.62
N VAL A 220 -1.02 4.62 20.98
CA VAL A 220 -1.28 4.52 19.53
C VAL A 220 -2.56 3.71 19.31
N THR A 221 -3.53 4.27 18.58
CA THR A 221 -4.80 3.58 18.26
C THR A 221 -5.22 3.76 16.82
N ALA A 222 -6.00 2.80 16.32
CA ALA A 222 -6.65 2.91 15.02
C ALA A 222 -8.10 2.43 15.07
N ASP A 223 -8.97 3.09 14.32
CA ASP A 223 -10.39 2.78 14.15
C ASP A 223 -10.73 2.78 12.66
N PHE A 224 -11.15 1.62 12.17
CA PHE A 224 -11.43 1.31 10.78
C PHE A 224 -12.91 0.90 10.61
N ASP A 225 -13.61 1.49 9.66
CA ASP A 225 -15.04 1.17 9.43
C ASP A 225 -15.43 1.31 7.96
N PHE A 226 -16.01 0.25 7.38
CA PHE A 226 -16.55 0.23 6.01
C PHE A 226 -18.02 0.62 5.88
N LEU A 227 -18.70 0.90 6.99
CA LEU A 227 -20.12 1.25 7.03
C LEU A 227 -20.34 2.75 7.28
N GLN A 228 -19.31 3.58 7.14
CA GLN A 228 -19.38 5.02 7.40
C GLN A 228 -20.33 5.74 6.45
N GLN A 229 -21.52 6.05 6.96
CA GLN A 229 -22.50 6.88 6.27
C GLN A 229 -22.11 8.37 6.37
N GLY A 230 -22.40 9.14 5.33
CA GLY A 230 -22.16 10.59 5.31
C GLY A 230 -20.72 10.97 5.00
N GLU A 231 -20.11 11.83 5.84
CA GLU A 231 -18.74 12.30 5.64
C GLU A 231 -17.73 11.18 5.84
N GLN A 232 -16.80 11.06 4.89
CA GLN A 232 -15.78 10.03 4.86
C GLN A 232 -14.53 10.57 5.53
N THR A 233 -13.86 9.76 6.35
CA THR A 233 -12.73 10.22 7.17
C THR A 233 -11.50 9.37 6.93
N TRP A 234 -10.40 10.02 6.55
CA TRP A 234 -9.07 9.41 6.47
C TRP A 234 -8.08 10.34 7.16
N SER A 235 -7.88 10.13 8.46
CA SER A 235 -7.05 11.00 9.27
C SER A 235 -6.13 10.27 10.23
N ILE A 236 -4.99 10.90 10.50
CA ILE A 236 -4.04 10.53 11.54
C ILE A 236 -3.77 11.78 12.36
N VAL A 237 -4.20 11.74 13.60
CA VAL A 237 -3.99 12.80 14.58
C VAL A 237 -2.79 12.42 15.44
N ILE A 238 -1.79 13.29 15.51
CA ILE A 238 -0.62 13.10 16.37
C ILE A 238 -0.53 14.27 17.36
N GLU A 239 -0.59 13.94 18.64
CA GLU A 239 -0.35 14.87 19.75
C GLU A 239 1.08 14.69 20.22
N THR A 240 1.88 15.76 20.18
CA THR A 240 3.23 15.80 20.75
C THR A 240 3.25 16.73 21.96
N GLU A 241 4.38 16.81 22.66
CA GLU A 241 4.61 17.84 23.70
C GLU A 241 4.66 19.26 23.10
N ASP A 242 5.07 19.38 21.83
CA ASP A 242 5.31 20.67 21.15
C ASP A 242 4.13 21.15 20.29
N GLY A 243 3.07 20.37 20.17
CA GLY A 243 1.87 20.74 19.41
C GLY A 243 1.13 19.55 18.81
N ARG A 244 0.15 19.86 17.98
CA ARG A 244 -0.71 18.87 17.31
C ARG A 244 -0.47 18.87 15.81
N LEU A 245 -0.32 17.68 15.24
CA LEU A 245 -0.26 17.46 13.80
C LEU A 245 -1.52 16.69 13.38
N ASP A 246 -2.19 17.14 12.33
CA ASP A 246 -3.29 16.42 11.70
C ASP A 246 -2.93 16.14 10.24
N LEU A 247 -2.72 14.85 9.93
CA LEU A 247 -2.74 14.36 8.55
C LEU A 247 -4.18 14.02 8.20
N THR A 248 -4.72 14.60 7.13
CA THR A 248 -6.08 14.35 6.67
C THR A 248 -6.10 14.01 5.18
N HIS A 249 -7.25 13.60 4.67
CA HIS A 249 -7.45 13.24 3.26
C HIS A 249 -6.44 12.17 2.80
N GLY A 250 -6.25 11.13 3.62
CA GLY A 250 -5.37 10.01 3.29
C GLY A 250 -3.89 10.36 3.36
N GLY A 251 -3.51 11.43 4.07
CA GLY A 251 -2.11 11.88 4.17
C GLY A 251 -1.73 12.97 3.16
N THR A 252 -2.68 13.49 2.38
CA THR A 252 -2.44 14.54 1.37
C THR A 252 -2.46 15.97 1.93
N ARG A 253 -2.91 16.16 3.17
CA ARG A 253 -2.96 17.46 3.84
C ARG A 253 -2.44 17.36 5.25
N LEU A 254 -1.51 18.27 5.59
CA LEU A 254 -0.96 18.44 6.93
C LEU A 254 -1.38 19.80 7.49
N THR A 255 -1.98 19.80 8.68
CA THR A 255 -2.09 20.99 9.53
C THR A 255 -1.28 20.82 10.81
N VAL A 256 -0.72 21.91 11.31
CA VAL A 256 -0.03 21.98 12.60
C VAL A 256 -0.72 23.03 13.45
N ASP A 257 -1.23 22.64 14.61
CA ASP A 257 -2.04 23.48 15.50
C ASP A 257 -3.18 24.19 14.77
N GLY A 258 -3.83 23.47 13.84
CA GLY A 258 -4.93 23.97 13.00
C GLY A 258 -4.49 24.85 11.82
N VAL A 259 -3.20 25.14 11.67
CA VAL A 259 -2.66 25.94 10.55
C VAL A 259 -2.24 25.02 9.40
N PRO A 260 -2.76 25.20 8.18
CA PRO A 260 -2.30 24.45 7.01
C PRO A 260 -0.80 24.65 6.75
N VAL A 261 -0.05 23.56 6.76
CA VAL A 261 1.39 23.55 6.43
C VAL A 261 1.60 23.06 5.01
N LEU A 262 0.91 22.00 4.61
CA LEU A 262 1.08 21.42 3.28
C LEU A 262 -0.24 20.82 2.76
N ALA A 263 -0.54 21.12 1.49
CA ALA A 263 -1.68 20.58 0.76
C ALA A 263 -1.30 20.56 -0.73
N GLU A 264 -0.49 19.57 -1.12
CA GLU A 264 -0.05 19.43 -2.52
C GLU A 264 -1.00 18.52 -3.32
N PRO A 265 -1.07 18.70 -4.65
CA PRO A 265 -1.73 17.74 -5.52
C PRO A 265 -1.15 16.34 -5.35
N ASP A 266 -1.98 15.32 -5.55
CA ASP A 266 -1.54 13.93 -5.51
C ASP A 266 -0.51 13.66 -6.61
N THR A 267 0.71 13.35 -6.18
CA THR A 267 1.86 12.97 -7.02
C THR A 267 2.50 11.67 -6.54
N GLU A 268 1.79 10.87 -5.74
CA GLU A 268 2.29 9.67 -5.06
C GLU A 268 2.91 8.69 -6.07
N TYR A 269 2.17 8.33 -7.12
CA TYR A 269 2.65 7.38 -8.12
C TYR A 269 3.85 7.89 -8.93
N GLN A 270 3.94 9.20 -9.18
CA GLN A 270 5.10 9.77 -9.85
C GLN A 270 6.36 9.67 -8.97
N ARG A 271 6.20 9.83 -7.65
CA ARG A 271 7.28 9.65 -6.67
C ARG A 271 7.66 8.18 -6.51
N ILE A 272 6.67 7.26 -6.54
CA ILE A 272 6.89 5.80 -6.60
C ILE A 272 7.78 5.44 -7.80
N TYR A 273 7.48 5.91 -9.02
CA TYR A 273 8.30 5.59 -10.20
C TYR A 273 9.69 6.24 -10.16
N ARG A 274 9.83 7.46 -9.61
CA ARG A 274 11.15 8.08 -9.37
C ARG A 274 11.99 7.24 -8.39
N HIS A 275 11.38 6.77 -7.31
CA HIS A 275 12.04 5.92 -6.32
C HIS A 275 12.41 4.57 -6.91
N PHE A 276 11.50 3.92 -7.64
CA PHE A 276 11.77 2.66 -8.31
C PHE A 276 12.93 2.76 -9.31
N HIS A 277 12.93 3.81 -10.14
CA HIS A 277 14.05 4.07 -11.07
C HIS A 277 15.37 4.26 -10.32
N ARG A 278 15.37 4.99 -9.19
CA ARG A 278 16.56 5.16 -8.35
C ARG A 278 17.04 3.84 -7.76
N LEU A 279 16.14 3.03 -7.19
CA LEU A 279 16.47 1.71 -6.63
C LEU A 279 17.11 0.78 -7.67
N ILE A 280 16.62 0.80 -8.91
CA ILE A 280 17.22 0.06 -10.02
C ILE A 280 18.65 0.53 -10.29
N GLY A 281 18.88 1.85 -10.36
CA GLY A 281 20.20 2.44 -10.56
C GLY A 281 21.18 2.12 -9.42
N ASP A 282 20.67 2.07 -8.19
CA ASP A 282 21.45 1.77 -6.98
C ASP A 282 21.66 0.25 -6.77
N GLY A 283 20.96 -0.60 -7.54
CA GLY A 283 20.98 -2.06 -7.35
C GLY A 283 20.37 -2.49 -6.01
N ALA A 284 19.43 -1.71 -5.48
CA ALA A 284 18.80 -1.91 -4.17
C ALA A 284 17.36 -2.40 -4.32
N SER A 285 16.83 -2.99 -3.24
CA SER A 285 15.42 -3.32 -3.06
C SER A 285 14.85 -2.51 -1.90
N ASP A 286 13.55 -2.26 -1.93
CA ASP A 286 12.82 -1.59 -0.85
C ASP A 286 11.55 -2.38 -0.54
N VAL A 287 11.61 -3.15 0.53
CA VAL A 287 10.53 -4.05 0.94
C VAL A 287 10.23 -3.81 2.40
N ASP A 288 9.10 -3.17 2.67
CA ASP A 288 8.66 -2.86 4.02
C ASP A 288 7.47 -3.75 4.41
N ALA A 289 7.75 -4.74 5.26
CA ALA A 289 6.75 -5.67 5.78
C ALA A 289 5.91 -5.10 6.93
N ARG A 290 6.35 -4.00 7.58
CA ARG A 290 5.77 -3.51 8.84
C ARG A 290 4.25 -3.25 8.75
N PRO A 291 3.70 -2.63 7.69
CA PRO A 291 2.26 -2.40 7.60
C PRO A 291 1.48 -3.72 7.55
N LEU A 292 1.98 -4.69 6.79
CA LEU A 292 1.37 -6.02 6.67
C LEU A 292 1.52 -6.82 7.97
N SER A 293 2.64 -6.67 8.69
CA SER A 293 2.83 -7.26 10.01
C SER A 293 1.79 -6.78 11.01
N LEU A 294 1.46 -5.49 11.04
CA LEU A 294 0.42 -4.97 11.92
C LEU A 294 -0.97 -5.54 11.61
N VAL A 295 -1.30 -5.73 10.33
CA VAL A 295 -2.56 -6.39 9.93
C VAL A 295 -2.56 -7.86 10.36
N ALA A 296 -1.47 -8.58 10.12
CA ALA A 296 -1.34 -9.98 10.52
C ALA A 296 -1.44 -10.14 12.05
N ASP A 297 -0.77 -9.27 12.80
CA ASP A 297 -0.82 -9.24 14.26
C ASP A 297 -2.23 -8.95 14.77
N ALA A 298 -2.95 -8.00 14.16
CA ALA A 298 -4.34 -7.71 14.50
C ALA A 298 -5.24 -8.94 14.34
N CYS A 299 -5.10 -9.68 13.23
CA CYS A 299 -5.82 -10.92 13.01
C CYS A 299 -5.41 -12.04 14.00
N MET A 300 -4.15 -12.07 14.41
CA MET A 300 -3.59 -13.08 15.33
C MET A 300 -4.04 -12.87 16.78
N VAL A 301 -4.04 -11.63 17.27
CA VAL A 301 -4.35 -11.31 18.68
C VAL A 301 -5.77 -10.81 18.90
N GLY A 302 -6.50 -10.51 17.82
CA GLY A 302 -7.79 -9.86 17.87
C GLY A 302 -8.93 -10.75 18.38
N ARG A 303 -9.87 -10.14 19.09
CA ARG A 303 -11.18 -10.73 19.36
C ARG A 303 -12.08 -10.55 18.15
N TRP A 304 -12.64 -11.66 17.68
CA TRP A 304 -13.55 -11.69 16.54
C TRP A 304 -15.00 -11.65 17.00
N HIS A 305 -15.75 -10.69 16.48
CA HIS A 305 -17.18 -10.53 16.69
C HIS A 305 -17.91 -10.80 15.38
N ARG A 306 -18.99 -11.58 15.45
CA ARG A 306 -19.90 -11.74 14.32
C ARG A 306 -20.93 -10.61 14.34
N THR A 307 -21.10 -9.96 13.20
CA THR A 307 -22.15 -8.94 12.98
C THR A 307 -23.21 -9.48 12.04
N ASP A 308 -24.23 -8.66 11.78
CA ASP A 308 -25.23 -8.94 10.74
C ASP A 308 -24.55 -9.19 9.39
N ALA A 309 -25.23 -9.96 8.54
CA ALA A 309 -24.78 -10.24 7.18
C ALA A 309 -24.62 -8.93 6.39
N PHE A 310 -23.61 -8.91 5.52
CA PHE A 310 -23.35 -7.80 4.60
C PHE A 310 -23.63 -8.24 3.17
N ASP A 311 -24.53 -7.52 2.53
CA ASP A 311 -24.84 -7.58 1.11
C ASP A 311 -24.73 -6.18 0.50
N TRP A 312 -24.39 -6.11 -0.79
CA TRP A 312 -24.14 -4.85 -1.50
C TRP A 312 -25.35 -3.93 -1.57
#